data_AF-G9K7H0-F1
#
_entry.id   AF-G9K7H0-F1
#
_cell.length_a   1.000
_cell.length_b   1.000
_cell.length_c   1.000
_cell.angle_alpha   90.00
_cell.angle_beta   90.00
_cell.angle_gamma   90.00
#
_symmetry.space_group_name_H-M   'P 1'
#
loop_
_entity.id
_entity.type
_entity.pdbx_description
1 polymer ?
#
loop_
_entity_poly.entity_id
_entity_poly.type
_entity_poly.pdbx_seq_one_letter_code
_entity_poly.pdbx_strand_id
1 'polypeptide(L)'
;YKEEGCHTASRSGHCAALLPTSGHPPAHQLLLFGGCNSAEPEVAGHWGQGKIKEEPPAAPRLMEQLARLVSTGQGSGQGPRGLRHHSCSVVGPFAVLFGGETLTRARDTICNDLYVYDTRKSPSLWFHFPSADHGLKRVGHRTCLWNDQLYLVGGFGEDGRTPRPQ
;
A
#
# COMPACT_ATOMS: atom_id res chain seq x y z
N TYR A 1 -4.27 22.79 -16.79
CA TYR A 1 -3.51 21.94 -15.86
C TYR A 1 -2.49 22.83 -15.17
N LYS A 2 -2.50 22.88 -13.83
CA LYS A 2 -1.49 23.59 -13.03
C LYS A 2 -0.79 22.53 -12.21
N GLU A 3 0.49 22.33 -12.47
CA GLU A 3 1.32 21.45 -11.66
C GLU A 3 1.56 22.14 -10.31
N GLU A 4 1.15 21.50 -9.22
CA GLU A 4 1.49 21.99 -7.88
C GLU A 4 2.94 21.61 -7.58
N GLY A 5 3.72 22.56 -7.08
CA GLY A 5 5.14 22.34 -6.77
C GLY A 5 5.30 21.39 -5.59
N CYS A 6 5.46 20.10 -5.85
CA CYS A 6 5.75 19.09 -4.84
C CYS A 6 7.18 18.56 -5.04
N HIS A 7 8.07 18.83 -4.08
CA HIS A 7 9.47 18.42 -4.13
C HIS A 7 9.68 17.01 -3.57
N THR A 8 8.90 16.04 -4.06
CA THR A 8 9.13 14.65 -3.67
C THR A 8 10.38 14.10 -4.35
N ALA A 9 11.13 13.23 -3.67
CA ALA A 9 12.30 12.61 -4.29
C ALA A 9 11.92 11.86 -5.59
N SER A 10 12.71 12.02 -6.65
CA SER A 10 12.53 11.31 -7.93
C SER A 10 12.48 9.80 -7.71
N ARG A 11 11.45 9.13 -8.25
CA ARG A 11 11.17 7.72 -7.99
C ARG A 11 10.35 7.07 -9.11
N SER A 12 10.44 5.76 -9.26
CA SER A 12 9.63 4.97 -10.21
C SER A 12 9.06 3.71 -9.57
N GLY A 13 7.92 3.24 -10.06
CA GLY A 13 7.23 2.08 -9.48
C GLY A 13 6.67 2.31 -8.07
N HIS A 14 6.46 3.56 -7.69
CA HIS A 14 5.75 3.93 -6.46
C HIS A 14 4.24 3.86 -6.65
N CYS A 15 3.50 3.86 -5.55
CA CYS A 15 2.05 4.12 -5.55
C CYS A 15 1.75 5.38 -4.76
N ALA A 16 0.67 6.07 -5.12
CA ALA A 16 0.13 7.19 -4.37
C ALA A 16 -1.23 6.80 -3.80
N ALA A 17 -1.46 7.08 -2.52
CA ALA A 17 -2.73 6.77 -1.85
C ALA A 17 -3.19 7.96 -1.00
N LEU A 18 -4.46 8.34 -1.17
CA LEU A 18 -5.12 9.34 -0.33
C LEU A 18 -5.72 8.64 0.88
N LEU A 19 -5.28 9.01 2.07
CA LEU A 19 -5.70 8.39 3.33
C LEU A 19 -6.18 9.45 4.33
N PRO A 20 -7.17 9.12 5.18
CA PRO A 20 -7.54 9.98 6.29
C PRO A 20 -6.39 10.03 7.32
N THR A 21 -6.23 11.17 7.97
CA THR A 21 -5.29 11.33 9.09
C THR A 21 -6.00 11.14 10.42
N SER A 22 -5.35 10.50 11.39
CA SER A 22 -5.83 10.49 12.77
C SER A 22 -5.84 11.92 13.34
N GLY A 23 -7.00 12.44 13.72
CA GLY A 23 -7.16 13.77 14.28
C GLY A 23 -8.62 14.18 14.38
N HIS A 24 -8.93 15.11 15.28
CA HIS A 24 -10.23 15.75 15.35
C HIS A 24 -10.04 17.26 15.15
N PRO A 25 -10.53 17.85 14.06
CA PRO A 25 -11.37 17.23 13.01
C PRO A 25 -10.58 16.32 12.03
N PRO A 26 -11.26 15.37 11.35
CA PRO A 26 -10.62 14.52 10.35
C PRO A 26 -10.16 15.33 9.13
N ALA A 27 -8.96 14.99 8.65
CA ALA A 27 -8.28 15.57 7.51
C ALA A 27 -7.72 14.45 6.62
N HIS A 28 -7.10 14.80 5.49
CA HIS A 28 -6.57 13.83 4.55
C HIS A 28 -5.13 14.16 4.17
N GLN A 29 -4.38 13.13 3.80
CA GLN A 29 -3.04 13.25 3.27
C GLN A 29 -2.84 12.34 2.06
N LEU A 30 -2.09 12.83 1.08
CA LEU A 30 -1.63 12.04 -0.06
C LEU A 30 -0.25 11.49 0.30
N LEU A 31 -0.15 10.17 0.36
CA LEU A 31 1.07 9.46 0.71
C LEU A 31 1.64 8.76 -0.51
N LEU A 32 2.96 8.83 -0.67
CA LEU A 32 3.72 8.08 -1.66
C LEU A 32 4.39 6.88 -1.00
N PHE A 33 4.13 5.70 -1.53
CA PHE A 33 4.68 4.45 -1.07
C PHE A 33 5.66 3.87 -2.09
N GLY A 34 6.84 3.48 -1.60
CA GLY A 34 7.86 2.80 -2.41
C GLY A 34 8.44 3.63 -3.55
N GLY A 35 9.08 2.94 -4.48
CA GLY A 35 9.86 3.52 -5.59
C GLY A 35 11.19 4.17 -5.16
N CYS A 36 11.51 4.12 -3.87
CA CYS A 36 12.76 4.58 -3.28
C CYS A 36 13.18 3.61 -2.16
N ASN A 37 14.36 3.82 -1.57
CA ASN A 37 14.88 2.96 -0.49
C ASN A 37 14.26 3.21 0.90
N SER A 38 13.32 4.17 1.03
CA SER A 38 12.64 4.45 2.29
C SER A 38 11.55 3.41 2.59
N ALA A 39 11.41 3.02 3.86
CA ALA A 39 10.24 2.30 4.35
C ALA A 39 9.09 3.23 4.73
N GLU A 40 9.41 4.47 5.11
CA GLU A 40 8.41 5.45 5.49
C GLU A 40 7.76 6.05 4.25
N PRO A 41 6.42 6.15 4.23
CA PRO A 41 5.74 6.85 3.16
C PRO A 41 6.03 8.35 3.23
N GLU A 42 6.05 8.99 2.07
CA GLU A 42 6.28 10.42 1.97
C GLU A 42 4.97 11.18 1.79
N VAL A 43 4.78 12.25 2.54
CA VAL A 43 3.61 13.12 2.41
C VAL A 43 3.80 14.04 1.21
N ALA A 44 3.02 13.80 0.15
CA ALA A 44 3.01 14.63 -1.05
C ALA A 44 1.96 15.76 -0.99
N GLY A 45 1.00 15.68 -0.06
CA GLY A 45 -0.02 16.71 0.11
C GLY A 45 -0.86 16.48 1.36
N HIS A 46 -1.48 17.56 1.84
CA HIS A 46 -2.37 17.54 2.99
C HIS A 46 -3.59 18.45 2.75
N TRP A 47 -4.76 18.00 3.17
CA TRP A 47 -6.02 18.71 3.04
C TRP A 47 -6.75 18.70 4.37
N GLY A 48 -7.00 19.90 4.90
CA GLY A 48 -7.79 20.06 6.11
C GLY A 48 -9.24 19.63 5.94
N GLN A 49 -9.98 19.70 7.04
CA GLN A 49 -11.39 19.28 7.12
C GLN A 49 -12.25 19.87 6.00
N GLY A 50 -13.15 19.04 5.44
CA GLY A 50 -14.17 19.45 4.48
C GLY A 50 -13.64 19.81 3.10
N LYS A 51 -12.33 19.74 2.87
CA LYS A 51 -11.71 19.95 1.55
C LYS A 51 -11.86 18.75 0.62
N ILE A 52 -12.03 17.55 1.18
CA ILE A 52 -12.33 16.32 0.45
C ILE A 52 -13.67 15.81 0.94
N LYS A 53 -14.55 15.48 -0.02
CA LYS A 53 -15.82 14.82 0.26
C LYS A 53 -15.58 13.32 0.36
N GLU A 54 -15.86 12.75 1.52
CA GLU A 54 -15.81 11.30 1.74
C GLU A 54 -17.15 10.66 1.39
N GLU A 55 -17.08 9.51 0.72
CA GLU A 55 -18.22 8.61 0.57
C GLU A 55 -18.09 7.47 1.59
N PRO A 56 -19.18 6.79 1.97
CA PRO A 56 -19.11 5.64 2.87
C PRO A 56 -18.10 4.60 2.38
N PRO A 57 -17.42 3.87 3.28
CA PRO A 57 -16.41 2.88 2.89
C PRO A 57 -17.00 1.86 1.91
N ALA A 58 -16.38 1.71 0.75
CA ALA A 58 -16.83 0.77 -0.30
C ALA A 58 -16.75 -0.71 0.12
N ALA A 59 -16.07 -1.01 1.24
CA ALA A 59 -15.77 -2.36 1.70
C ALA A 59 -15.71 -2.45 3.24
N PRO A 60 -16.85 -2.31 3.95
CA PRO A 60 -16.87 -2.27 5.42
C PRO A 60 -16.43 -3.60 6.07
N ARG A 61 -16.74 -4.76 5.46
CA ARG A 61 -16.34 -6.05 6.03
C ARG A 61 -14.85 -6.29 5.85
N LEU A 62 -14.29 -5.92 4.69
CA LEU A 62 -12.84 -6.01 4.49
C LEU A 62 -12.10 -5.06 5.43
N MET A 63 -12.63 -3.85 5.63
CA MET A 63 -12.08 -2.89 6.59
C MET A 63 -12.03 -3.46 8.01
N GLU A 64 -13.10 -4.14 8.46
CA GLU A 64 -13.13 -4.81 9.76
C GLU A 64 -12.15 -6.00 9.83
N GLN A 65 -12.04 -6.78 8.75
CA GLN A 65 -11.07 -7.86 8.66
C GLN A 65 -9.63 -7.36 8.77
N LEU A 66 -9.29 -6.26 8.10
CA LEU A 66 -7.98 -5.60 8.20
C LEU A 66 -7.73 -5.06 9.60
N ALA A 67 -8.73 -4.40 10.21
CA ALA A 67 -8.65 -3.91 11.58
C ALA A 67 -8.36 -5.03 12.58
N ARG A 68 -8.99 -6.20 12.41
CA ARG A 68 -8.71 -7.39 13.22
C ARG A 68 -7.32 -7.94 12.93
N LEU A 69 -6.94 -8.08 11.66
CA LEU A 69 -5.63 -8.60 11.24
C LEU A 69 -4.47 -7.83 11.88
N VAL A 70 -4.50 -6.49 11.81
CA VAL A 70 -3.42 -5.66 12.41
C VAL A 70 -3.44 -5.65 13.93
N SER A 71 -4.54 -6.10 14.55
CA SER A 71 -4.67 -6.23 16.01
C SER A 71 -4.23 -7.59 16.55
N THR A 72 -3.99 -8.60 15.70
CA THR A 72 -3.64 -9.96 16.17
C THR A 72 -2.23 -10.08 16.74
N GLY A 73 -1.37 -9.07 16.52
CA GLY A 73 0.05 -9.12 16.89
C GLY A 73 0.91 -10.04 16.01
N GLN A 74 0.36 -10.61 14.93
CA GLN A 74 1.09 -11.49 14.02
C GLN A 74 1.94 -10.74 12.99
N GLY A 75 1.60 -9.49 12.68
CA GLY A 75 2.36 -8.66 11.73
C GLY A 75 3.55 -7.99 12.40
N SER A 76 4.70 -7.95 11.72
CA SER A 76 5.86 -7.20 12.21
C SER A 76 5.66 -5.70 11.96
N GLY A 77 6.16 -4.84 12.86
CA GLY A 77 5.96 -3.38 12.80
C GLY A 77 6.82 -2.65 11.75
N GLN A 78 7.18 -3.31 10.64
CA GLN A 78 8.14 -2.81 9.67
C GLN A 78 7.49 -2.53 8.31
N GLY A 79 7.81 -1.37 7.74
CA GLY A 79 7.42 -1.02 6.36
C GLY A 79 8.37 -1.62 5.32
N PRO A 80 7.95 -1.67 4.04
CA PRO A 80 8.75 -2.24 2.97
C PRO A 80 9.94 -1.32 2.59
N ARG A 81 11.18 -1.80 2.73
CA ARG A 81 12.38 -1.04 2.30
C ARG A 81 12.71 -1.32 0.84
N GLY A 82 12.69 -0.28 0.01
CA GLY A 82 13.12 -0.43 -1.39
C GLY A 82 12.13 -1.20 -2.25
N LEU A 83 10.84 -1.12 -1.98
CA LEU A 83 9.82 -1.83 -2.77
C LEU A 83 9.30 -0.98 -3.93
N ARG A 84 9.20 -1.56 -5.13
CA ARG A 84 8.61 -0.92 -6.32
C ARG A 84 7.74 -1.88 -7.11
N HIS A 85 6.91 -1.35 -8.00
CA HIS A 85 5.97 -2.10 -8.84
C HIS A 85 5.04 -3.05 -8.06
N HIS A 86 4.80 -2.70 -6.78
CA HIS A 86 3.79 -3.32 -5.93
C HIS A 86 2.42 -2.77 -6.31
N SER A 87 1.36 -3.49 -5.91
CA SER A 87 0.02 -2.92 -5.93
C SER A 87 -0.27 -2.20 -4.61
N CYS A 88 -1.08 -1.15 -4.63
CA CYS A 88 -1.55 -0.44 -3.44
C CYS A 88 -3.05 -0.17 -3.57
N SER A 89 -3.82 -0.60 -2.58
CA SER A 89 -5.26 -0.37 -2.50
C SER A 89 -5.62 0.30 -1.18
N VAL A 90 -6.50 1.31 -1.23
CA VAL A 90 -7.04 1.97 -0.03
C VAL A 90 -8.32 1.27 0.40
N VAL A 91 -8.39 0.87 1.67
CA VAL A 91 -9.57 0.28 2.29
C VAL A 91 -9.84 1.03 3.59
N GLY A 92 -10.69 2.07 3.53
CA GLY A 92 -10.92 2.96 4.67
C GLY A 92 -9.62 3.64 5.14
N PRO A 93 -9.21 3.49 6.41
CA PRO A 93 -7.97 4.09 6.94
C PRO A 93 -6.72 3.24 6.66
N PHE A 94 -6.82 2.20 5.84
CA PHE A 94 -5.70 1.31 5.54
C PHE A 94 -5.22 1.51 4.11
N ALA A 95 -3.90 1.60 3.91
CA ALA A 95 -3.29 1.28 2.62
C ALA A 95 -2.76 -0.15 2.66
N VAL A 96 -3.18 -0.96 1.69
CA VAL A 96 -2.81 -2.37 1.55
C VAL A 96 -1.89 -2.52 0.36
N LEU A 97 -0.62 -2.84 0.62
CA LEU A 97 0.39 -3.09 -0.39
C LEU A 97 0.60 -4.58 -0.55
N PHE A 98 0.66 -5.06 -1.78
CA PHE A 98 0.92 -6.47 -2.07
C PHE A 98 1.99 -6.64 -3.15
N GLY A 99 2.92 -7.57 -2.87
CA GLY A 99 3.96 -8.01 -3.79
C GLY A 99 4.84 -6.86 -4.28
N GLY A 100 5.30 -6.97 -5.53
CA GLY A 100 6.27 -6.05 -6.12
C GLY A 100 7.66 -6.65 -6.15
N GLU A 101 8.65 -5.79 -6.41
CA GLU A 101 10.05 -6.17 -6.38
C GLU A 101 10.88 -5.24 -5.48
N THR A 102 11.82 -5.83 -4.77
CA THR A 102 12.78 -5.11 -3.94
C THR A 102 13.93 -4.59 -4.78
N LEU A 103 14.49 -3.45 -4.38
CA LEU A 103 15.68 -2.82 -4.98
C LEU A 103 16.99 -3.52 -4.60
N THR A 104 16.91 -4.71 -3.99
CA THR A 104 18.10 -5.47 -3.60
C THR A 104 18.78 -6.07 -4.83
N ARG A 105 20.09 -6.30 -4.76
CA ARG A 105 20.85 -7.01 -5.82
C ARG A 105 20.74 -8.54 -5.71
N ALA A 106 19.80 -9.05 -4.91
CA ALA A 106 19.62 -10.48 -4.71
C ALA A 106 19.01 -11.14 -5.96
N ARG A 107 19.14 -12.46 -6.07
CA ARG A 107 18.50 -13.23 -7.15
C ARG A 107 16.98 -13.36 -6.98
N ASP A 108 16.48 -13.10 -5.78
CA ASP A 108 15.07 -13.18 -5.42
C ASP A 108 14.53 -11.81 -5.02
N THR A 109 14.22 -11.00 -6.02
CA THR A 109 13.75 -9.62 -5.79
C THR A 109 12.24 -9.53 -5.68
N ILE A 110 11.49 -10.48 -6.25
CA ILE A 110 10.03 -10.42 -6.34
C ILE A 110 9.40 -11.08 -5.12
N CYS A 111 8.51 -10.35 -4.46
CA CYS A 111 7.81 -10.83 -3.29
C CYS A 111 6.30 -10.96 -3.50
N ASN A 112 5.67 -11.58 -2.52
CA ASN A 112 4.24 -11.79 -2.31
C ASN A 112 3.82 -11.31 -0.91
N ASP A 113 4.65 -10.46 -0.31
CA ASP A 113 4.43 -9.95 1.03
C ASP A 113 3.23 -9.00 1.03
N LEU A 114 2.50 -9.04 2.14
CA LEU A 114 1.42 -8.11 2.43
C LEU A 114 1.91 -7.09 3.45
N TYR A 115 1.81 -5.80 3.10
CA TYR A 115 2.05 -4.70 4.02
C TYR A 115 0.75 -3.92 4.21
N VAL A 116 0.41 -3.60 5.46
CA VAL A 116 -0.74 -2.77 5.80
C VAL A 116 -0.24 -1.54 6.55
N TYR A 117 -0.53 -0.37 6.02
CA TYR A 117 -0.30 0.91 6.68
C TYR A 117 -1.60 1.40 7.31
N ASP A 118 -1.60 1.57 8.62
CA ASP A 118 -2.77 1.95 9.42
C ASP A 118 -2.66 3.40 9.89
N THR A 119 -3.58 4.25 9.43
CA THR A 119 -3.61 5.69 9.80
C THR A 119 -4.58 6.04 10.92
N ARG A 120 -5.18 5.05 11.60
CA ARG A 120 -6.14 5.29 12.69
C ARG A 120 -5.48 5.90 13.92
N LYS A 121 -4.16 5.73 14.09
CA LYS A 121 -3.38 6.25 15.23
C LYS A 121 -2.33 7.26 14.75
N SER A 122 -1.90 8.11 15.68
CA SER A 122 -0.73 8.98 15.50
C SER A 122 0.36 8.57 16.49
N PRO A 123 1.56 8.14 16.03
CA PRO A 123 1.94 7.97 14.63
C PRO A 123 1.18 6.81 13.95
N SER A 124 1.06 6.87 12.63
CA SER A 124 0.58 5.74 11.82
C SER A 124 1.53 4.55 11.93
N LEU A 125 1.02 3.34 11.72
CA LEU A 125 1.76 2.11 11.96
C LEU A 125 1.83 1.22 10.72
N TRP A 126 2.99 0.59 10.52
CA TRP A 126 3.18 -0.48 9.55
C TRP A 126 2.92 -1.85 10.15
N PHE A 127 2.37 -2.74 9.35
CA PHE A 127 2.24 -4.16 9.65
C PHE A 127 2.66 -4.98 8.43
N HIS A 128 3.65 -5.85 8.60
CA HIS A 128 4.17 -6.72 7.55
C HIS A 128 3.85 -8.18 7.84
N PHE A 129 3.27 -8.83 6.83
CA PHE A 129 2.90 -10.23 6.83
C PHE A 129 3.63 -10.93 5.67
N PRO A 130 4.76 -11.62 5.94
CA PRO A 130 5.48 -12.35 4.91
C PRO A 130 4.68 -13.58 4.47
N SER A 131 4.87 -14.02 3.23
CA SER A 131 4.23 -15.23 2.72
C SER A 131 5.27 -16.22 2.18
N ALA A 132 5.21 -17.46 2.67
CA ALA A 132 6.07 -18.54 2.19
C ALA A 132 5.60 -19.17 0.86
N ASP A 133 4.43 -18.76 0.35
CA ASP A 133 3.89 -19.32 -0.89
C ASP A 133 4.49 -18.65 -2.14
N HIS A 134 5.59 -19.21 -2.62
CA HIS A 134 6.26 -18.75 -3.85
C HIS A 134 5.33 -18.66 -5.07
N GLY A 135 4.23 -19.43 -5.10
CA GLY A 135 3.22 -19.36 -6.15
C GLY A 135 2.49 -18.03 -6.23
N LEU A 136 2.54 -17.21 -5.17
CA LEU A 136 1.87 -15.91 -5.13
C LEU A 136 2.78 -14.73 -5.46
N LYS A 137 4.10 -14.97 -5.64
CA LYS A 137 5.09 -13.93 -5.98
C LYS A 137 4.72 -13.22 -7.25
N ARG A 138 4.70 -11.88 -7.20
CA ARG A 138 4.28 -11.11 -8.36
C ARG A 138 4.70 -9.66 -8.36
N VAL A 139 5.03 -9.15 -9.54
CA VAL A 139 5.43 -7.77 -9.79
C VAL A 139 4.64 -7.16 -10.95
N GLY A 140 4.44 -5.83 -10.94
CA GLY A 140 3.78 -5.12 -12.03
C GLY A 140 2.30 -5.44 -12.18
N HIS A 141 1.67 -5.98 -11.14
CA HIS A 141 0.25 -6.30 -11.07
C HIS A 141 -0.54 -5.15 -10.44
N ARG A 142 -1.87 -5.26 -10.43
CA ARG A 142 -2.74 -4.37 -9.65
C ARG A 142 -3.70 -5.15 -8.77
N THR A 143 -4.12 -4.50 -7.69
CA THR A 143 -5.25 -4.92 -6.88
C THR A 143 -6.43 -3.99 -7.14
N CYS A 144 -7.64 -4.56 -7.17
CA CYS A 144 -8.89 -3.86 -7.40
C CYS A 144 -9.86 -4.21 -6.29
N LEU A 145 -10.35 -3.19 -5.58
CA LEU A 145 -11.36 -3.37 -4.53
C LEU A 145 -12.75 -3.49 -5.14
N TRP A 146 -13.45 -4.58 -4.84
CA TRP A 146 -14.84 -4.78 -5.23
C TRP A 146 -15.56 -5.68 -4.22
N ASN A 147 -16.75 -5.30 -3.77
CA ASN A 147 -17.61 -6.09 -2.87
C ASN A 147 -16.87 -6.78 -1.70
N ASP A 148 -16.15 -5.99 -0.88
CA ASP A 148 -15.35 -6.47 0.26
C ASP A 148 -14.18 -7.39 -0.10
N GLN A 149 -13.70 -7.39 -1.35
CA GLN A 149 -12.59 -8.23 -1.78
C GLN A 149 -11.57 -7.43 -2.59
N LEU A 150 -10.29 -7.76 -2.40
CA LEU A 150 -9.22 -7.28 -3.25
C LEU A 150 -8.95 -8.34 -4.31
N TYR A 151 -9.35 -8.03 -5.54
CA TYR A 151 -9.04 -8.83 -6.71
C TYR A 151 -7.67 -8.50 -7.21
N LEU A 152 -6.98 -9.51 -7.66
CA LEU A 152 -5.61 -9.42 -8.08
C LEU A 152 -5.52 -9.67 -9.58
N VAL A 153 -4.96 -8.71 -10.32
CA VAL A 153 -5.05 -8.71 -11.79
C VAL A 153 -3.68 -8.47 -12.42
N GLY A 154 -3.31 -9.39 -13.32
CA GLY A 154 -2.12 -9.30 -14.17
C GLY A 154 -0.80 -9.41 -13.41
N GLY A 155 0.28 -9.00 -14.07
CA GLY A 155 1.65 -9.04 -13.54
C GLY A 155 2.41 -10.33 -13.84
N PHE A 156 3.65 -10.36 -13.38
CA PHE A 156 4.62 -11.40 -13.67
C PHE A 156 5.07 -12.12 -12.42
N GLY A 157 5.37 -13.41 -12.52
CA GLY A 157 5.75 -14.29 -11.41
C GLY A 157 7.13 -14.02 -10.82
N GLU A 158 7.65 -14.98 -10.05
CA GLU A 158 8.96 -14.92 -9.38
C GLU A 158 10.14 -14.62 -10.31
N ASP A 159 10.05 -15.00 -11.59
CA ASP A 159 11.09 -14.72 -12.59
C ASP A 159 11.00 -13.31 -13.20
N GLY A 160 9.95 -12.55 -12.87
CA GLY A 160 9.66 -11.21 -13.39
C GLY A 160 9.32 -11.16 -14.87
N ARG A 161 9.07 -12.32 -15.50
CA ARG A 161 8.94 -12.46 -16.96
C ARG A 161 7.75 -13.30 -17.37
N THR A 162 7.41 -14.32 -16.61
CA THR A 162 6.29 -15.21 -16.89
C THR A 162 5.00 -14.56 -16.40
N PRO A 163 4.05 -14.23 -17.28
CA PRO A 163 2.74 -13.74 -16.86
C PRO A 163 2.08 -14.76 -15.94
N ARG A 164 1.42 -14.30 -14.86
CA ARG A 164 0.64 -15.18 -13.99
C ARG A 164 -0.83 -15.14 -14.41
N PRO A 165 -1.38 -16.23 -14.98
CA PRO A 165 -2.81 -16.31 -15.27
C PRO A 165 -3.56 -16.61 -13.98
N GLN A 166 -4.10 -15.55 -13.34
CA GLN A 166 -4.88 -15.55 -12.09
C GLN A 166 -4.17 -16.21 -10.89
#